data_AF-A0A519D8F5-F1
#
_entry.id   AF-A0A519D8F5-F1
#
_cell.length_a   1.000
_cell.length_b   1.000
_cell.length_c   1.000
_cell.angle_alpha   90.00
_cell.angle_beta   90.00
_cell.angle_gamma   90.00
#
_symmetry.space_group_name_H-M   'P 1'
#
loop_
_entity.id
_entity.type
_entity.pdbx_description
1 polymer ?
#
loop_
_entity_poly.entity_id
_entity_poly.type
_entity_poly.pdbx_seq_one_letter_code
_entity_poly.pdbx_strand_id
1 'polypeptide(L)' 'MGEVTASITWEGPKDRGEALMAAIYPDDPEDFSVELKEDNNLVKLNIVVSSEGLGQSRMSVDDILACLAAAEAGLDSLG' A
#
# COMPACT_ATOMS: atom_id res chain seq x y z
N MET A 1 -14.99 -3.58 20.66
CA MET A 1 -15.03 -3.50 19.19
C MET A 1 -14.27 -4.69 18.64
N GLY A 2 -14.61 -5.19 17.45
CA GLY A 2 -13.87 -6.29 16.84
C GLY A 2 -12.63 -5.77 16.15
N GLU A 3 -11.54 -6.54 16.19
CA GLU A 3 -10.35 -6.28 15.38
C GLU A 3 -10.65 -6.55 13.91
N VAL A 4 -10.15 -5.69 13.03
CA VAL A 4 -10.29 -5.81 11.58
C VAL A 4 -8.91 -5.76 10.95
N THR A 5 -8.62 -6.76 10.14
CA THR A 5 -7.42 -6.83 9.32
C THR A 5 -7.80 -6.79 7.85
N ALA A 6 -7.19 -5.88 7.10
CA ALA A 6 -7.31 -5.78 5.65
C ALA A 6 -5.94 -5.99 5.02
N SER A 7 -5.91 -6.62 3.84
CA SER A 7 -4.68 -6.82 3.09
C SER A 7 -4.86 -6.42 1.63
N ILE A 8 -3.88 -5.71 1.11
CA ILE A 8 -3.79 -5.27 -0.28
C ILE A 8 -2.53 -5.89 -0.87
N THR A 9 -2.67 -6.58 -1.99
CA THR A 9 -1.55 -7.12 -2.77
C THR A 9 -1.55 -6.45 -4.13
N TRP A 10 -0.45 -5.76 -4.44
CA TRP A 10 -0.18 -5.21 -5.76
C TRP A 10 1.00 -5.96 -6.39
N GLU A 11 0.95 -6.17 -7.70
CA GLU A 11 1.99 -6.86 -8.46
C GLU A 11 2.35 -6.04 -9.71
N GLY A 12 3.64 -5.80 -9.92
CA GLY A 12 4.10 -5.02 -11.05
C GLY A 12 5.62 -4.86 -11.14
N PRO A 13 6.10 -3.95 -11.99
CA PRO A 13 7.53 -3.69 -12.17
C PRO A 13 8.22 -3.22 -10.88
N LYS A 14 9.49 -3.58 -10.71
CA LYS A 14 10.27 -3.30 -9.49
C LYS A 14 10.39 -1.81 -9.17
N ASP A 15 10.75 -1.03 -10.18
CA ASP A 15 10.85 0.43 -10.12
C ASP A 15 9.53 1.09 -9.67
N ARG A 16 8.40 0.61 -10.19
CA ARG A 16 7.09 1.08 -9.75
C ARG A 16 6.77 0.65 -8.32
N GLY A 17 7.02 -0.60 -7.96
CA GLY A 17 6.78 -1.10 -6.61
C GLY A 17 7.60 -0.38 -5.54
N GLU A 18 8.87 -0.07 -5.82
CA GLU A 18 9.73 0.73 -4.95
C GLU A 18 9.20 2.17 -4.78
N ALA A 19 8.74 2.79 -5.87
CA ALA A 19 8.14 4.13 -5.82
C ALA A 19 6.81 4.16 -5.06
N LEU A 20 5.94 3.16 -5.27
CA LEU A 20 4.68 3.02 -4.52
C LEU A 20 4.93 2.82 -3.03
N MET A 21 5.88 1.96 -2.65
CA MET A 21 6.26 1.76 -1.25
C MET A 21 6.78 3.06 -0.62
N ALA A 22 7.61 3.82 -1.34
CA ALA A 22 8.12 5.11 -0.87
C ALA A 22 7.04 6.18 -0.71
N ALA A 23 5.91 6.07 -1.44
CA ALA A 23 4.80 7.02 -1.35
C ALA A 23 3.96 6.86 -0.07
N ILE A 24 3.84 5.64 0.45
CA ILE A 24 3.01 5.35 1.64
C ILE A 24 3.83 5.25 2.94
N TYR A 25 5.13 4.97 2.85
CA TYR A 25 6.02 4.91 4.02
C TYR A 25 6.06 6.18 4.91
N PRO A 26 5.89 7.42 4.38
CA PRO A 26 5.93 8.62 5.20
C PRO A 26 4.71 8.82 6.10
N ASP A 27 3.58 8.15 5.83
CA ASP A 27 2.28 8.57 6.38
C ASP A 27 1.96 8.02 7.77
N ASP A 28 2.26 6.77 8.13
CA ASP A 28 2.24 6.29 9.55
C ASP A 28 2.70 4.82 9.67
N PRO A 29 3.96 4.54 10.05
CA PRO A 29 4.49 3.18 10.12
C PRO A 29 3.92 2.33 11.28
N GLU A 30 3.12 2.91 12.17
CA GLU A 30 2.51 2.18 13.29
C GLU A 30 1.16 1.52 12.94
N ASP A 31 0.45 2.02 11.93
CA ASP A 31 -0.94 1.59 11.62
C ASP A 31 -1.03 0.49 10.54
N PHE A 32 0.06 0.24 9.81
CA PHE A 32 0.11 -0.80 8.79
C PHE A 32 1.52 -1.38 8.60
N SER A 33 1.59 -2.60 8.08
CA SER A 33 2.84 -3.22 7.62
C SER A 33 2.89 -3.28 6.11
N VAL A 34 4.06 -2.99 5.55
CA VAL A 34 4.31 -3.08 4.11
C VAL A 34 5.53 -3.95 3.84
N GLU A 35 5.41 -4.87 2.88
CA GLU A 35 6.49 -5.72 2.41
C GLU A 35 6.55 -5.71 0.88
N LEU A 36 7.74 -5.47 0.32
CA LEU A 36 8.01 -5.67 -1.10
C LEU A 36 8.79 -6.98 -1.28
N LYS A 37 8.23 -7.94 -2.02
CA LYS A 37 8.89 -9.22 -2.34
C LYS A 37 9.12 -9.33 -3.83
N GLU A 38 10.35 -9.65 -4.22
CA GLU A 38 10.71 -9.91 -5.61
C GLU A 38 10.27 -11.34 -6.00
N ASP A 39 9.48 -11.45 -7.08
CA ASP A 39 8.98 -12.71 -7.61
C ASP A 39 9.33 -12.79 -9.10
N ASN A 40 10.46 -13.46 -9.38
CA ASN A 40 11.10 -13.60 -10.69
C ASN A 40 11.42 -12.26 -11.39
N ASN A 41 10.42 -11.65 -12.01
CA ASN A 41 10.54 -10.49 -12.91
C ASN A 41 9.57 -9.35 -12.55
N LEU A 42 8.76 -9.56 -11.53
CA LEU A 42 7.84 -8.59 -10.94
C LEU A 42 8.12 -8.50 -9.43
N VAL A 43 7.59 -7.47 -8.80
CA VAL A 43 7.56 -7.34 -7.36
C VAL A 43 6.13 -7.37 -6.87
N LYS A 44 5.94 -7.96 -5.68
CA LYS A 44 4.69 -7.98 -4.95
C LYS A 44 4.80 -7.05 -3.76
N LEU A 45 3.98 -6.00 -3.76
CA LEU A 45 3.78 -5.10 -2.63
C LEU A 45 2.60 -5.61 -1.82
N ASN A 46 2.88 -6.11 -0.61
CA ASN A 46 1.85 -6.53 0.34
C ASN A 46 1.72 -5.49 1.43
N ILE A 47 0.51 -4.99 1.62
CA ILE A 47 0.16 -4.03 2.66
C ILE A 47 -0.86 -4.71 3.57
N VAL A 48 -0.65 -4.64 4.87
CA VAL A 48 -1.53 -5.20 5.90
C VAL A 48 -1.89 -4.11 6.89
N VAL A 49 -3.18 -3.81 7.00
CA VAL A 49 -3.74 -2.78 7.87
C VAL A 49 -4.49 -3.46 9.00
N SER A 50 -4.21 -3.10 10.25
CA SER A 50 -4.91 -3.61 11.43
C SER A 50 -5.58 -2.47 12.17
N SER A 51 -6.84 -2.63 12.56
CA SER A 51 -7.63 -1.52 13.13
C SER A 51 -8.75 -2.00 14.05
N GLU A 52 -9.18 -1.13 14.96
CA GLU A 52 -10.29 -1.39 15.87
C GLU A 52 -11.64 -1.03 15.23
N GLY A 53 -12.13 -1.92 14.37
CA GLY A 53 -13.47 -1.85 13.79
C GLY A 53 -13.51 -1.38 12.34
N LEU A 54 -14.62 -1.72 11.68
CA LEU A 54 -14.77 -1.59 10.23
C LEU A 54 -14.68 -0.14 9.72
N GLY A 55 -15.15 0.83 10.51
CA GLY A 55 -15.13 2.25 10.13
C GLY A 55 -13.70 2.80 10.04
N GLN A 56 -12.85 2.45 11.01
CA GLN A 56 -11.45 2.85 11.03
C GLN A 56 -10.65 2.10 9.97
N SER A 57 -10.88 0.79 9.83
CA SER A 57 -10.27 -0.01 8.75
C SER A 57 -10.52 0.59 7.37
N ARG A 58 -11.78 0.97 7.09
CA ARG A 58 -12.14 1.60 5.82
C ARG A 58 -11.39 2.91 5.62
N MET A 59 -11.35 3.78 6.64
CA MET A 59 -10.69 5.08 6.54
C MET A 59 -9.20 4.93 6.21
N SER A 60 -8.49 4.03 6.91
CA SER A 60 -7.07 3.76 6.67
C SER A 60 -6.82 3.14 5.29
N VAL A 61 -7.66 2.20 4.86
CA VAL A 61 -7.55 1.59 3.52
C VAL A 61 -7.81 2.62 2.42
N ASP A 62 -8.84 3.45 2.57
CA ASP A 62 -9.20 4.48 1.59
C ASP A 62 -8.05 5.52 1.43
N ASP A 63 -7.37 5.89 2.52
CA ASP A 63 -6.24 6.83 2.52
C ASP A 63 -4.99 6.24 1.83
N ILE A 64 -4.61 5.01 2.20
CA ILE A 64 -3.49 4.27 1.56
C ILE A 64 -3.73 4.13 0.05
N LEU A 65 -4.95 3.74 -0.36
CA LEU A 65 -5.28 3.59 -1.77
C LEU A 65 -5.24 4.92 -2.53
N ALA A 66 -5.61 6.03 -1.89
CA ALA A 66 -5.51 7.36 -2.48
C ALA A 66 -4.04 7.76 -2.74
N CYS A 67 -3.15 7.56 -1.77
CA CYS A 67 -1.71 7.82 -1.93
C CYS A 67 -1.07 6.94 -3.01
N LEU A 68 -1.40 5.64 -3.04
CA LEU A 68 -0.92 4.72 -4.08
C LEU A 68 -1.40 5.14 -5.48
N ALA A 69 -2.67 5.49 -5.64
CA ALA A 69 -3.22 5.92 -6.92
C ALA A 69 -2.57 7.23 -7.41
N ALA A 70 -2.30 8.18 -6.50
CA ALA A 70 -1.62 9.42 -6.84
C ALA A 70 -0.16 9.17 -7.28
N ALA A 71 0.55 8.29 -6.57
CA ALA A 71 1.91 7.90 -6.95
C ALA A 71 1.95 7.17 -8.30
N GLU A 72 1.03 6.23 -8.53
CA GLU A 72 0.92 5.51 -9.80
C GLU A 72 0.65 6.47 -10.97
N ALA A 73 -0.29 7.41 -10.82
CA ALA A 73 -0.58 8.43 -11.82
C ALA A 73 0.64 9.33 -12.10
N GLY A 74 1.42 9.67 -11.06
CA GLY A 74 2.68 10.41 -11.21
C GLY A 74 3.72 9.63 -12.02
N LEU A 75 3.85 8.33 -11.77
CA LEU A 75 4.76 7.45 -12.51
C LEU A 75 4.33 7.28 -13.98
N ASP A 76 3.03 7.17 -14.25
CA ASP A 76 2.49 7.12 -15.61
C ASP A 76 2.73 8.41 -16.39
N SER A 77 2.74 9.57 -15.71
CA SER A 77 3.00 10.87 -16.36
C SER A 77 4.47 11.09 -16.78
N LEU A 78 5.38 10.28 -16.24
CA LEU A 78 6.82 10.32 -16.53
C LEU A 78 7.26 9.28 -17.57
N GLY A 79 6.34 8.42 -18.03
CA GLY A 79 6.56 7.31 -18.97
C GLY A 79 6.10 7.58 -20.39
#